data_AF-A0A3D4DND3-F1
#
_entry.id   AF-A0A3D4DND3-F1
#
_cell.length_a   1.000
_cell.length_b   1.000
_cell.length_c   1.000
_cell.angle_alpha   90.00
_cell.angle_beta   90.00
_cell.angle_gamma   90.00
#
_symmetry.space_group_name_H-M   'P 1'
#
loop_
_entity.id
_entity.type
_entity.pdbx_description
1 polymer ?
#
loop_
_entity_poly.entity_id
_entity_poly.type
_entity_poly.pdbx_seq_one_letter_code
_entity_poly.pdbx_strand_id
1 'polypeptide(L)'
;MPAHDIETGIARILREHLLKPSTLIDLVKDLSASELPRLQEKLQQTASDCDPDGTADPGAPLLRRADLAQGSITLRLDRKVLAERLNLTPDRIDTRGRRITAPFQMQRRGVEAKIILGAAMPKVDPVLAKNTLTAWRWYEAIKAGASFGSLAKREQTTPSRIQQMIGLAFLAPDILDQITAGVQPLTFTSEWFKRRQLPAAWSEQRETVGGL
;
A
#
# COMPACT_ATOMS: atom_id res chain seq x y z
N MET A 1 -4.22 -11.76 16.48
CA MET A 1 -5.21 -10.70 16.80
C MET A 1 -5.26 -9.70 15.65
N PRO A 2 -6.15 -9.89 14.66
CA PRO A 2 -6.18 -9.09 13.42
C PRO A 2 -6.97 -7.77 13.51
N ALA A 3 -7.71 -7.51 14.59
CA ALA A 3 -8.54 -6.29 14.73
C ALA A 3 -7.72 -5.03 15.01
N HIS A 4 -6.70 -5.14 15.88
CA HIS A 4 -5.87 -4.00 16.27
C HIS A 4 -5.10 -3.39 15.10
N ASP A 5 -4.53 -4.24 14.24
CA ASP A 5 -3.84 -3.82 13.00
C ASP A 5 -4.77 -3.03 12.04
N ILE A 6 -6.08 -3.35 12.03
CA ILE A 6 -7.08 -2.63 11.24
C ILE A 6 -7.32 -1.24 11.83
N GLU A 7 -7.58 -1.19 13.14
CA GLU A 7 -7.88 0.04 13.87
C GLU A 7 -6.73 1.04 13.74
N THR A 8 -5.50 0.60 13.99
CA THR A 8 -4.28 1.43 13.91
C THR A 8 -4.13 2.08 12.53
N GLY A 9 -4.33 1.33 11.46
CA GLY A 9 -4.13 1.91 10.14
C GLY A 9 -5.35 2.65 9.59
N ILE A 10 -6.57 2.37 10.06
CA ILE A 10 -7.70 3.29 9.83
C ILE A 10 -7.41 4.64 10.50
N ALA A 11 -6.95 4.64 11.76
CA ALA A 11 -6.58 5.86 12.48
C ALA A 11 -5.51 6.66 11.72
N ARG A 12 -4.50 5.98 11.16
CA ARG A 12 -3.50 6.61 10.30
C ARG A 12 -4.10 7.26 9.05
N ILE A 13 -4.98 6.57 8.31
CA ILE A 13 -5.63 7.11 7.11
C ILE A 13 -6.47 8.34 7.47
N LEU A 14 -7.21 8.29 8.58
CA LEU A 14 -7.99 9.41 9.08
C LEU A 14 -7.08 10.61 9.36
N ARG A 15 -6.02 10.42 10.14
CA ARG A 15 -5.05 11.47 10.48
C ARG A 15 -4.41 12.09 9.23
N GLU A 16 -3.89 11.26 8.32
CA GLU A 16 -3.28 11.73 7.07
C GLU A 16 -4.26 12.55 6.23
N HIS A 17 -5.52 12.13 6.15
CA HIS A 17 -6.54 12.89 5.41
C HIS A 17 -6.90 14.21 6.10
N LEU A 18 -7.11 14.21 7.42
CA LEU A 18 -7.47 15.42 8.17
C LEU A 18 -6.35 16.48 8.14
N LEU A 19 -5.09 16.08 8.00
CA LEU A 19 -3.96 17.01 7.89
C LEU A 19 -3.75 17.60 6.48
N LYS A 20 -4.48 17.15 5.46
CA LYS A 20 -4.33 17.71 4.11
C LYS A 20 -4.86 19.15 4.06
N PRO A 21 -4.13 20.08 3.40
CA PRO A 21 -4.58 21.47 3.27
C PRO A 21 -5.93 21.64 2.57
N SER A 22 -6.30 20.72 1.67
CA SER A 22 -7.56 20.78 0.92
C SER A 22 -8.78 20.28 1.71
N THR A 23 -8.58 19.57 2.82
CA THR A 23 -9.68 18.87 3.51
C THR A 23 -10.76 19.82 4.00
N LEU A 24 -10.41 21.00 4.52
CA LEU A 24 -11.41 21.98 4.94
C LEU A 24 -12.28 22.48 3.79
N ILE A 25 -11.68 22.66 2.61
CA ILE A 25 -12.37 23.12 1.40
C ILE A 25 -13.37 22.05 0.92
N ASP A 26 -12.97 20.79 0.99
CA ASP A 26 -13.81 19.66 0.58
C ASP A 26 -14.89 19.31 1.62
N LEU A 27 -14.68 19.67 2.89
CA LEU A 27 -15.50 19.28 4.03
C LEU A 27 -16.52 20.35 4.46
N VAL A 28 -16.21 21.64 4.30
CA VAL A 28 -17.02 22.75 4.82
C VAL A 28 -17.61 23.57 3.69
N LYS A 29 -18.94 23.66 3.64
CA LYS A 29 -19.69 24.55 2.76
C LYS A 29 -19.62 25.99 3.23
N ASP A 30 -19.60 26.90 2.26
CA ASP A 30 -19.57 28.35 2.48
C ASP A 30 -18.42 28.75 3.43
N LEU A 31 -17.24 28.16 3.19
CA LEU A 31 -16.04 28.39 3.98
C LEU A 31 -15.54 29.82 3.76
N SER A 32 -15.46 30.61 4.83
CA SER A 32 -14.94 31.98 4.77
C SER A 32 -13.49 32.04 5.23
N ALA A 33 -12.73 33.00 4.70
CA ALA A 33 -11.30 33.15 5.01
C ALA A 33 -11.04 33.47 6.50
N SER A 34 -11.99 34.11 7.18
CA SER A 34 -11.90 34.43 8.61
C SER A 34 -12.13 33.22 9.52
N GLU A 35 -12.79 32.17 9.02
CA GLU A 35 -13.03 30.93 9.78
C GLU A 35 -11.90 29.91 9.61
N LEU A 36 -11.09 30.04 8.56
CA LEU A 36 -10.01 29.10 8.21
C LEU A 36 -9.06 28.78 9.37
N PRO A 37 -8.46 29.77 10.08
CA PRO A 37 -7.49 29.46 11.13
C PRO A 37 -8.09 28.63 12.26
N ARG A 38 -9.31 29.00 12.70
CA ARG A 38 -10.04 28.32 13.77
C ARG A 38 -10.43 26.91 13.37
N LEU A 39 -10.92 26.72 12.14
CA LEU A 39 -11.32 25.40 11.66
C LEU A 39 -10.12 24.49 11.42
N GLN A 40 -8.99 25.05 10.98
CA GLN A 40 -7.74 24.32 10.81
C GLN A 40 -7.17 23.85 12.14
N GLU A 41 -7.20 24.69 13.17
CA GLU A 41 -6.80 24.31 14.53
C GLU A 41 -7.67 23.15 15.06
N LYS A 42 -9.00 23.26 14.93
CA LYS A 42 -9.94 22.19 15.32
C LYS A 42 -9.74 20.89 14.54
N LEU A 43 -9.43 20.99 13.25
CA LEU A 43 -9.15 19.83 12.39
C LEU A 43 -7.84 19.16 12.80
N GLN A 44 -6.80 19.94 13.10
CA GLN A 44 -5.53 19.44 13.64
C GLN A 44 -5.71 18.76 14.99
N GLN A 45 -6.51 19.33 15.89
CA GLN A 45 -6.83 18.71 17.17
C GLN A 45 -7.58 17.38 16.97
N THR A 46 -8.55 17.35 16.05
CA THR A 46 -9.26 16.12 15.68
C THR A 46 -8.33 15.06 15.07
N ALA A 47 -7.31 15.48 14.31
CA ALA A 47 -6.30 14.59 13.74
C ALA A 47 -5.33 14.03 14.81
N SER A 48 -4.97 14.84 15.81
CA SER A 48 -4.18 14.40 16.96
C SER A 48 -4.94 13.42 17.85
N ASP A 49 -6.26 13.58 17.96
CA ASP A 49 -7.13 12.60 18.60
C ASP A 49 -7.25 11.29 17.78
N CYS A 50 -6.66 11.19 16.58
CA CYS A 50 -6.65 9.96 15.78
C CYS A 50 -5.27 9.27 15.84
N ASP A 51 -4.54 9.41 16.93
CA ASP A 51 -3.19 8.84 17.08
C ASP A 51 -3.23 7.30 17.22
N PRO A 52 -2.54 6.55 16.33
CA PRO A 52 -2.45 5.09 16.41
C PRO A 52 -1.79 4.54 17.69
N ASP A 53 -0.98 5.32 18.40
CA ASP A 53 -0.24 4.88 19.61
C ASP A 53 -0.94 5.29 20.93
N GLY A 54 -2.13 5.91 20.86
CA GLY A 54 -2.92 6.35 22.01
C GLY A 54 -3.62 5.20 22.77
N THR A 55 -3.86 5.40 24.07
CA THR A 55 -4.50 4.42 24.97
C THR A 55 -6.03 4.33 24.87
N ALA A 56 -6.66 5.26 24.15
CA ALA A 56 -8.09 5.23 23.83
C ALA A 56 -8.24 5.01 22.32
N ASP A 57 -9.38 4.48 21.87
CA ASP A 57 -9.72 4.26 20.47
C ASP A 57 -10.43 5.52 19.90
N PRO A 58 -9.71 6.60 19.56
CA PRO A 58 -10.28 7.95 19.62
C PRO A 58 -10.75 8.44 18.23
N GLY A 59 -10.48 7.63 17.18
CA GLY A 59 -11.02 7.73 15.83
C GLY A 59 -12.31 6.90 15.60
N ALA A 60 -12.62 5.93 16.47
CA ALA A 60 -13.83 5.12 16.39
C ALA A 60 -15.15 5.93 16.33
N PRO A 61 -15.35 7.02 17.12
CA PRO A 61 -16.59 7.80 17.01
C PRO A 61 -16.67 8.61 15.70
N LEU A 62 -15.53 8.95 15.09
CA LEU A 62 -15.48 9.70 13.84
C LEU A 62 -15.78 8.82 12.63
N LEU A 63 -15.42 7.53 12.71
CA LEU A 63 -15.67 6.55 11.66
C LEU A 63 -17.10 6.00 11.75
N ARG A 64 -17.94 6.37 10.80
CA ARG A 64 -19.29 5.78 10.70
C ARG A 64 -19.25 4.39 10.07
N ARG A 65 -18.40 4.19 9.06
CA ARG A 65 -18.30 2.93 8.32
C ARG A 65 -16.99 2.85 7.55
N ALA A 66 -16.38 1.67 7.52
CA ALA A 66 -15.31 1.32 6.62
C ALA A 66 -15.79 0.23 5.65
N ASP A 67 -15.72 0.49 4.35
CA ASP A 67 -15.99 -0.48 3.30
C ASP A 67 -14.66 -0.94 2.69
N LEU A 68 -14.37 -2.23 2.75
CA LEU A 68 -13.19 -2.85 2.17
C LEU A 68 -13.55 -3.38 0.76
N ALA A 69 -12.78 -2.97 -0.24
CA ALA A 69 -12.83 -3.51 -1.60
C ALA A 69 -11.43 -4.01 -2.00
N GLN A 70 -11.35 -4.79 -3.09
CA GLN A 70 -10.06 -5.27 -3.59
C GLN A 70 -9.17 -4.06 -3.93
N GLY A 71 -8.06 -3.90 -3.21
CA GLY A 71 -7.10 -2.81 -3.43
C GLY A 71 -7.45 -1.45 -2.82
N SER A 72 -8.61 -1.28 -2.17
CA SER A 72 -9.00 0.01 -1.58
C SER A 72 -9.86 -0.12 -0.33
N ILE A 73 -9.73 0.85 0.57
CA ILE A 73 -10.62 1.05 1.70
C ILE A 73 -11.32 2.39 1.53
N THR A 74 -12.64 2.38 1.72
CA THR A 74 -13.45 3.59 1.74
C THR A 74 -13.95 3.83 3.15
N LEU A 75 -13.45 4.89 3.78
CA LEU A 75 -13.90 5.35 5.08
C LEU A 75 -15.01 6.39 4.89
N ARG A 76 -16.06 6.29 5.70
CA ARG A 76 -17.14 7.26 5.77
C ARG A 76 -17.15 7.89 7.15
N LEU A 77 -16.99 9.21 7.19
CA LEU A 77 -17.00 9.96 8.44
C LEU A 77 -18.42 10.27 8.90
N ASP A 78 -18.62 10.25 10.21
CA ASP A 78 -19.89 10.64 10.82
C ASP A 78 -20.09 12.16 10.74
N ARG A 79 -21.25 12.55 10.20
CA ARG A 79 -21.58 13.96 9.98
C ARG A 79 -21.74 14.72 11.29
N LYS A 80 -22.38 14.10 12.29
CA LYS A 80 -22.69 14.75 13.57
C LYS A 80 -21.41 14.94 14.37
N VAL A 81 -20.58 13.90 14.44
CA VAL A 81 -19.30 13.96 15.17
C VAL A 81 -18.34 14.97 14.55
N LEU A 82 -18.27 15.04 13.21
CA LEU A 82 -17.49 16.09 12.53
C LEU A 82 -18.01 17.51 12.84
N ALA A 83 -19.32 17.70 12.77
CA ALA A 83 -19.95 18.99 13.05
C ALA A 83 -19.69 19.43 14.49
N GLU A 84 -19.79 18.52 15.46
CA GLU A 84 -19.50 18.78 16.88
C GLU A 84 -18.03 19.17 17.10
N ARG A 85 -17.07 18.39 16.58
CA ARG A 85 -15.64 18.68 16.74
C ARG A 85 -15.22 20.00 16.07
N LEU A 86 -15.77 20.27 14.89
CA LEU A 86 -15.52 21.52 14.17
C LEU A 86 -16.36 22.70 14.70
N ASN A 87 -17.30 22.46 15.63
CA ASN A 87 -18.27 23.44 16.13
C ASN A 87 -19.01 24.15 14.99
N LEU A 88 -19.53 23.35 14.05
CA LEU A 88 -20.31 23.74 12.89
C LEU A 88 -21.70 23.11 12.96
N THR A 89 -22.65 23.64 12.18
CA THR A 89 -23.93 22.95 11.97
C THR A 89 -23.74 21.77 11.00
N PRO A 90 -24.45 20.64 11.17
CA PRO A 90 -24.31 19.49 10.28
C PRO A 90 -24.60 19.76 8.80
N ASP A 91 -25.34 20.82 8.48
CA ASP A 91 -25.69 21.21 7.11
C ASP A 91 -24.54 21.90 6.37
N ARG A 92 -23.60 22.49 7.12
CA ARG A 92 -22.35 23.04 6.58
C ARG A 92 -21.32 21.95 6.27
N ILE A 93 -21.52 20.71 6.70
CA ILE A 93 -20.61 19.61 6.36
C ILE A 93 -21.00 19.02 4.99
N ASP A 94 -20.09 19.11 4.02
CA ASP A 94 -20.28 18.52 2.70
C ASP A 94 -20.21 16.99 2.76
N THR A 95 -20.97 16.33 1.88
CA THR A 95 -20.95 14.87 1.75
C THR A 95 -19.69 14.37 1.03
N ARG A 96 -19.05 15.20 0.19
CA ARG A 96 -17.83 14.89 -0.54
C ARG A 96 -16.63 14.72 0.39
N GLY A 97 -16.36 15.70 1.26
CA GLY A 97 -15.28 15.63 2.25
C GLY A 97 -15.46 14.58 3.35
N ARG A 98 -16.62 13.90 3.40
CA ARG A 98 -16.90 12.82 4.36
C ARG A 98 -16.50 11.43 3.85
N ARG A 99 -16.10 11.30 2.60
CA ARG A 99 -15.68 10.03 1.99
C ARG A 99 -14.19 10.06 1.73
N ILE A 100 -13.46 9.19 2.40
CA ILE A 100 -12.01 9.02 2.20
C ILE A 100 -11.80 7.68 1.52
N THR A 101 -11.26 7.72 0.31
CA THR A 101 -10.80 6.51 -0.36
C THR A 101 -9.28 6.49 -0.31
N ALA A 102 -8.74 5.41 0.25
CA ALA A 102 -7.31 5.18 0.30
C ALA A 102 -7.00 3.81 -0.33
N PRO A 103 -5.86 3.67 -1.04
CA PRO A 103 -5.39 2.37 -1.46
C PRO A 103 -5.16 1.50 -0.23
N PHE A 104 -5.61 0.25 -0.29
CA PHE A 104 -5.52 -0.72 0.79
C PHE A 104 -4.91 -2.01 0.25
N GLN A 105 -4.00 -2.59 1.02
CA GLN A 105 -3.28 -3.79 0.63
C GLN A 105 -3.35 -4.82 1.75
N MET A 106 -4.17 -5.86 1.55
CA MET A 106 -4.30 -6.98 2.48
C MET A 106 -3.15 -7.97 2.27
N GLN A 107 -2.21 -8.07 3.20
CA GLN A 107 -1.19 -9.14 3.17
C GLN A 107 -1.69 -10.39 3.88
N ARG A 108 -2.10 -11.41 3.11
CA ARG A 108 -2.30 -12.77 3.63
C ARG A 108 -0.97 -13.52 3.60
N ARG A 109 -0.32 -13.71 4.76
CA ARG A 109 0.80 -14.65 4.91
C ARG A 109 0.29 -15.92 5.61
N GLY A 110 -0.12 -16.94 4.85
CA GLY A 110 -0.60 -18.19 5.43
C GLY A 110 -1.85 -18.01 6.31
N VAL A 111 -1.97 -18.85 7.35
CA VAL A 111 -3.18 -18.97 8.21
C VAL A 111 -3.40 -17.74 9.11
N GLU A 112 -2.44 -16.83 9.24
CA GLU A 112 -2.58 -15.59 10.01
C GLU A 112 -2.72 -14.36 9.11
N ALA A 113 -3.84 -13.65 9.25
CA ALA A 113 -4.08 -12.37 8.58
C ALA A 113 -3.36 -11.24 9.33
N LYS A 114 -2.39 -10.59 8.66
CA LYS A 114 -1.77 -9.34 9.13
C LYS A 114 -2.21 -8.20 8.22
N ILE A 115 -2.79 -7.16 8.79
CA ILE A 115 -3.42 -6.08 8.00
C ILE A 115 -2.52 -4.85 8.09
N ILE A 116 -2.13 -4.29 6.95
CA ILE A 116 -1.29 -3.08 6.88
C ILE A 116 -2.11 -2.00 6.18
N LEU A 117 -2.39 -0.91 6.89
CA LEU A 117 -3.32 0.13 6.45
C LEU A 117 -2.65 1.51 6.42
N GLY A 118 -2.92 2.24 5.35
CA GLY A 118 -2.49 3.61 5.03
C GLY A 118 -1.44 3.67 3.91
N ALA A 119 -1.20 4.87 3.37
CA ALA A 119 -0.42 5.09 2.15
C ALA A 119 0.76 4.11 2.07
N ALA A 120 0.71 3.19 1.10
CA ALA A 120 1.84 2.35 0.80
C ALA A 120 2.93 3.32 0.34
N MET A 121 3.82 3.70 1.27
CA MET A 121 5.14 4.09 0.83
C MET A 121 5.60 2.94 -0.05
N PRO A 122 6.02 3.21 -1.30
CA PRO A 122 6.54 2.17 -2.17
C PRO A 122 7.61 1.42 -1.40
N LYS A 123 7.29 0.22 -0.95
CA LYS A 123 8.19 -0.56 -0.12
C LYS A 123 8.68 -1.65 -1.03
N VAL A 124 9.88 -1.41 -1.56
CA VAL A 124 10.66 -2.40 -2.32
C VAL A 124 10.52 -3.74 -1.61
N ASP A 125 10.04 -4.75 -2.33
CA ASP A 125 10.06 -6.11 -1.82
C ASP A 125 11.53 -6.55 -1.82
N PRO A 126 12.20 -6.63 -0.64
CA PRO A 126 13.62 -6.89 -0.59
C PRO A 126 13.95 -8.30 -1.08
N VAL A 127 13.00 -9.24 -1.02
CA VAL A 127 13.17 -10.61 -1.49
C VAL A 127 13.09 -10.64 -3.01
N LEU A 128 12.10 -10.00 -3.60
CA LEU A 128 11.98 -9.92 -5.07
C LEU A 128 13.13 -9.15 -5.69
N ALA A 129 13.50 -8.00 -5.13
CA ALA A 129 14.63 -7.21 -5.61
C ALA A 129 15.95 -8.01 -5.53
N LYS A 130 16.22 -8.66 -4.39
CA LYS A 130 17.39 -9.52 -4.22
C LYS A 130 17.40 -10.66 -5.24
N ASN A 131 16.28 -11.37 -5.41
CA ASN A 131 16.19 -12.50 -6.33
C ASN A 131 16.35 -12.06 -7.78
N THR A 132 15.88 -10.87 -8.15
CA THR A 132 16.05 -10.29 -9.49
C THR A 132 17.52 -10.01 -9.77
N LEU A 133 18.21 -9.37 -8.81
CA LEU A 133 19.66 -9.14 -8.91
C LEU A 133 20.46 -10.45 -8.96
N THR A 134 20.08 -11.43 -8.12
CA THR A 134 20.71 -12.74 -8.11
C THR A 134 20.50 -13.47 -9.44
N ALA A 135 19.31 -13.41 -10.04
CA ALA A 135 19.04 -13.98 -11.35
C ALA A 135 19.91 -13.35 -12.44
N TRP A 136 20.09 -12.02 -12.42
CA TRP A 136 21.01 -11.32 -13.30
C TRP A 136 22.46 -11.82 -13.16
N ARG A 137 22.95 -11.98 -11.93
CA ARG A 137 24.30 -12.52 -11.67
C ARG A 137 24.47 -13.95 -12.16
N TRP A 138 23.44 -14.78 -11.99
CA TRP A 138 23.44 -16.14 -12.53
C TRP A 138 23.45 -16.15 -14.05
N TYR A 139 22.67 -15.27 -14.68
CA TYR A 139 22.62 -15.14 -16.14
C TYR A 139 23.97 -14.75 -16.71
N GLU A 140 24.62 -13.72 -16.14
CA GLU A 140 25.96 -13.31 -16.56
C GLU A 140 27.00 -14.42 -16.36
N ALA A 141 26.92 -15.20 -15.28
CA ALA A 141 27.81 -16.35 -15.07
C ALA A 141 27.59 -17.45 -16.12
N ILE A 142 26.34 -17.76 -16.46
CA ILE A 142 26.01 -18.75 -17.51
C ILE A 142 26.49 -18.27 -18.87
N LYS A 143 26.28 -16.98 -19.18
CA LYS A 143 26.77 -16.33 -20.39
C LYS A 143 28.30 -16.37 -20.50
N ALA A 144 29.00 -16.30 -19.37
CA ALA A 144 30.45 -16.46 -19.26
C ALA A 144 30.93 -17.93 -19.30
N GLY A 145 30.03 -18.90 -19.51
CA GLY A 145 30.37 -20.33 -19.68
C GLY A 145 30.23 -21.19 -18.43
N ALA A 146 29.68 -20.67 -17.32
CA ALA A 146 29.42 -21.50 -16.15
C ALA A 146 28.26 -22.47 -16.42
N SER A 147 28.44 -23.75 -16.08
CA SER A 147 27.34 -24.72 -16.08
C SER A 147 26.38 -24.47 -14.91
N PHE A 148 25.12 -24.89 -15.04
CA PHE A 148 24.16 -24.87 -13.92
C PHE A 148 24.67 -25.64 -12.69
N GLY A 149 25.38 -26.76 -12.89
CA GLY A 149 25.94 -27.56 -11.78
C GLY A 149 27.07 -26.85 -11.04
N SER A 150 28.02 -26.26 -11.77
CA SER A 150 29.11 -25.49 -11.17
C SER A 150 28.60 -24.23 -10.47
N LEU A 151 27.60 -23.57 -11.06
CA LEU A 151 26.97 -22.39 -10.48
C LEU A 151 26.18 -22.74 -9.21
N ALA A 152 25.40 -23.82 -9.23
CA ALA A 152 24.67 -24.31 -8.07
C ALA A 152 25.59 -24.60 -6.87
N LYS A 153 26.74 -25.24 -7.10
CA LYS A 153 27.75 -25.48 -6.06
C LYS A 153 28.31 -24.18 -5.49
N ARG A 154 28.68 -23.22 -6.37
CA ARG A 154 29.23 -21.92 -5.97
C ARG A 154 28.25 -21.10 -5.13
N GLU A 155 26.98 -21.12 -5.50
CA GLU A 155 25.92 -20.30 -4.91
C GLU A 155 25.16 -21.04 -3.79
N GLN A 156 25.65 -22.23 -3.38
CA GLN A 156 25.06 -23.09 -2.35
C GLN A 156 23.55 -23.32 -2.58
N THR A 157 23.19 -23.63 -3.82
CA THR A 157 21.81 -23.84 -4.25
C THR A 157 21.68 -25.06 -5.16
N THR A 158 20.52 -25.28 -5.75
CA THR A 158 20.28 -26.40 -6.68
C THR A 158 20.21 -25.92 -8.13
N PRO A 159 20.61 -26.75 -9.12
CA PRO A 159 20.43 -26.40 -10.54
C PRO A 159 18.98 -26.06 -10.89
N SER A 160 18.02 -26.80 -10.32
CA SER A 160 16.59 -26.55 -10.49
C SER A 160 16.16 -25.18 -9.96
N ARG A 161 16.66 -24.75 -8.80
CA ARG A 161 16.40 -23.41 -8.25
C ARG A 161 16.89 -22.32 -9.22
N ILE A 162 18.09 -22.49 -9.77
CA ILE A 162 18.66 -21.53 -10.73
C ILE A 162 17.76 -21.47 -11.97
N GLN A 163 17.44 -22.62 -12.58
CA GLN A 163 16.57 -22.68 -13.76
C GLN A 163 15.19 -22.04 -13.51
N GLN A 164 14.59 -22.28 -12.34
CA GLN A 164 13.28 -21.72 -11.99
C GLN A 164 13.29 -20.21 -11.81
N MET A 165 14.44 -19.62 -11.45
CA MET A 165 14.54 -18.21 -11.07
C MET A 165 15.27 -17.35 -12.08
N ILE A 166 16.04 -17.97 -12.97
CA ILE A 166 16.83 -17.26 -13.99
C ILE A 166 15.95 -16.38 -14.88
N GLY A 167 14.67 -16.74 -15.03
CA GLY A 167 13.67 -15.97 -15.76
C GLY A 167 13.50 -14.52 -15.24
N LEU A 168 13.78 -14.25 -13.96
CA LEU A 168 13.76 -12.88 -13.41
C LEU A 168 14.83 -11.96 -14.03
N ALA A 169 15.88 -12.51 -14.65
CA ALA A 169 16.89 -11.72 -15.35
C ALA A 169 16.33 -11.10 -16.65
N PHE A 170 15.22 -11.62 -17.17
CA PHE A 170 14.66 -11.26 -18.48
C PHE A 170 13.36 -10.46 -18.38
N LEU A 171 13.11 -9.83 -17.22
CA LEU A 171 11.97 -8.95 -17.04
C LEU A 171 12.06 -7.73 -17.96
N ALA A 172 10.91 -7.26 -18.43
CA ALA A 172 10.82 -6.00 -19.16
C ALA A 172 11.40 -4.84 -18.31
N PRO A 173 12.12 -3.88 -18.93
CA PRO A 173 12.78 -2.79 -18.20
C PRO A 173 11.85 -2.01 -17.26
N ASP A 174 10.64 -1.71 -17.71
CA ASP A 174 9.62 -1.02 -16.92
C ASP A 174 9.13 -1.82 -15.71
N ILE A 175 9.15 -3.16 -15.77
CA ILE A 175 8.83 -4.02 -14.62
C ILE A 175 9.98 -3.99 -13.61
N LEU A 176 11.23 -3.93 -14.07
CA LEU A 176 12.40 -3.74 -13.19
C LEU A 176 12.34 -2.39 -12.48
N ASP A 177 11.96 -1.33 -13.19
CA ASP A 177 11.73 0.00 -12.61
C ASP A 177 10.63 -0.06 -11.55
N GLN A 178 9.53 -0.78 -11.80
CA GLN A 178 8.47 -0.97 -10.81
C GLN A 178 8.96 -1.70 -9.55
N ILE A 179 9.76 -2.76 -9.69
CA ILE A 179 10.31 -3.51 -8.55
C ILE A 179 11.24 -2.63 -7.72
N THR A 180 12.13 -1.87 -8.38
CA THR A 180 13.11 -1.01 -7.70
C THR A 180 12.46 0.20 -7.06
N ALA A 181 11.41 0.74 -7.68
CA ALA A 181 10.59 1.80 -7.10
C ALA A 181 9.61 1.27 -6.05
N GLY A 182 9.41 -0.05 -5.89
CA GLY A 182 8.47 -0.62 -4.93
C GLY A 182 7.00 -0.38 -5.27
N VAL A 183 6.71 -0.15 -6.56
CA VAL A 183 5.37 0.14 -7.10
C VAL A 183 4.81 -1.02 -7.93
N GLN A 184 5.52 -2.15 -7.99
CA GLN A 184 5.03 -3.35 -8.65
C GLN A 184 3.76 -3.88 -7.97
N PRO A 185 2.88 -4.60 -8.69
CA PRO A 185 1.73 -5.27 -8.09
C PRO A 185 2.18 -6.16 -6.93
N LEU A 186 1.50 -6.08 -5.78
CA LEU A 186 1.90 -6.87 -4.60
C LEU A 186 1.82 -8.38 -4.79
N THR A 187 0.90 -8.80 -5.64
CA THR A 187 0.71 -10.18 -6.06
C THR A 187 1.93 -10.68 -6.84
N PHE A 188 2.66 -9.77 -7.49
CA PHE A 188 3.93 -10.07 -8.15
C PHE A 188 5.07 -10.19 -7.13
N THR A 189 5.28 -11.41 -6.65
CA THR A 189 6.34 -11.80 -5.71
C THR A 189 7.25 -12.88 -6.32
N SER A 190 8.40 -13.15 -5.70
CA SER A 190 9.23 -14.29 -6.10
C SER A 190 8.51 -15.65 -6.01
N GLU A 191 7.53 -15.77 -5.11
CA GLU A 191 6.74 -17.00 -4.98
C GLU A 191 5.69 -17.13 -6.08
N TRP A 192 5.06 -16.02 -6.44
CA TRP A 192 4.18 -15.96 -7.61
C TRP A 192 4.96 -16.32 -8.88
N PHE A 193 6.14 -15.73 -9.06
CA PHE A 193 7.00 -15.98 -10.20
C PHE A 193 7.39 -17.45 -10.31
N LYS A 194 7.80 -18.08 -9.20
CA LYS A 194 8.14 -19.50 -9.17
C LYS A 194 7.03 -20.42 -9.68
N ARG A 195 5.76 -20.09 -9.41
CA ARG A 195 4.59 -20.92 -9.71
C ARG A 195 4.05 -20.73 -11.12
N ARG A 196 4.05 -19.49 -11.61
CA ARG A 196 3.42 -19.14 -12.90
C ARG A 196 4.43 -18.94 -14.01
N GLN A 197 5.67 -18.55 -13.67
CA GLN A 197 6.68 -18.04 -14.59
C GLN A 197 6.11 -16.87 -15.43
N LEU A 198 6.99 -16.14 -16.09
CA LEU A 198 6.57 -15.12 -17.05
C LEU A 198 6.88 -15.56 -18.47
N PRO A 199 6.03 -15.18 -19.45
CA PRO A 199 6.35 -15.39 -20.85
C PRO A 199 7.64 -14.68 -21.26
N ALA A 200 8.28 -15.15 -22.32
CA ALA A 200 9.51 -14.55 -22.83
C ALA A 200 9.26 -13.17 -23.49
N ALA A 201 8.10 -12.97 -24.10
CA ALA A 201 7.75 -11.72 -24.78
C ALA A 201 7.41 -10.61 -23.78
N TRP A 202 8.10 -9.48 -23.84
CA TRP A 202 7.87 -8.36 -22.92
C TRP A 202 6.46 -7.77 -22.99
N SER A 203 5.78 -7.80 -24.14
CA SER A 203 4.37 -7.41 -24.25
C SER A 203 3.48 -8.26 -23.35
N GLU A 204 3.64 -9.58 -23.42
CA GLU A 204 2.89 -10.54 -22.61
C GLU A 204 3.26 -10.46 -21.13
N GLN A 205 4.52 -10.14 -20.80
CA GLN A 205 4.92 -9.86 -19.42
C GLN A 205 4.17 -8.66 -18.85
N ARG A 206 4.06 -7.57 -19.62
CA ARG A 206 3.34 -6.36 -19.20
C ARG A 206 1.85 -6.63 -19.02
N GLU A 207 1.23 -7.39 -19.91
CA GLU A 207 -0.16 -7.80 -19.76
C GLU A 207 -0.36 -8.65 -18.51
N THR A 208 0.52 -9.63 -18.31
CA THR A 208 0.44 -10.53 -17.15
C THR A 208 0.61 -9.76 -15.86
N VAL A 209 1.66 -8.93 -15.74
CA VAL A 209 1.95 -8.15 -14.53
C VAL A 209 0.94 -7.01 -14.35
N GLY A 210 0.52 -6.34 -15.41
CA GLY A 210 -0.50 -5.29 -15.34
C GLY A 210 -1.88 -5.80 -14.92
N GLY A 211 -2.18 -7.08 -15.16
CA GLY A 211 -3.42 -7.73 -14.73
C GLY A 211 -3.43 -8.28 -13.30
N LEU A 212 -2.35 -8.08 -12.53
CA LEU A 212 -2.15 -8.64 -11.19
C LEU A 212 -2.65 -7.78 -10.03
#